data_AF-A0A838DR27-F1
#
_entry.id   AF-A0A838DR27-F1
#
_cell.length_a   1.000
_cell.length_b   1.000
_cell.length_c   1.000
_cell.angle_alpha   90.00
_cell.angle_beta   90.00
_cell.angle_gamma   90.00
#
_symmetry.space_group_name_H-M   'P 1'
#
loop_
_entity.id
_entity.type
_entity.pdbx_description
1 polymer ?
#
loop_
_entity_poly.entity_id
_entity_poly.type
_entity_poly.pdbx_seq_one_letter_code
_entity_poly.pdbx_strand_id
1 'polypeptide(L)'
;MSSRKKAPQGMYSAQEAIAVIGIPSTNFYSLVNEGTIKKIVLPDRKEGYYSKAEIDNYARNRRALQQPYSTEKLHFGLALNEDIPAIHALTASVSGGEAHAVPEEILRAWIRKNPQAVHILRKGTEIVGYISAFALSEATLDLRLRGKLLNRTLPIDDIMPFISNTTLSLYIAEMAVKHTDAFIKDNEPNPDKPDPVARLLGARLIRETSRFINGLKKQGIVIKELYAVGTSPFGIRMCRELGMTPVDLLEGVRPDRIPFKIDLQQSSQSVIMRRLRVV
;
A
#
# COMPACT_ATOMS: atom_id res chain seq x y z
N MET A 1 -27.79 29.34 -40.07
CA MET A 1 -27.30 28.34 -39.09
C MET A 1 -26.40 27.36 -39.83
N SER A 2 -25.09 27.39 -39.57
CA SER A 2 -24.12 26.52 -40.26
C SER A 2 -24.39 25.06 -39.89
N SER A 3 -24.71 24.23 -40.87
CA SER A 3 -24.84 22.78 -40.73
C SER A 3 -23.51 22.22 -40.19
N ARG A 4 -23.47 21.90 -38.89
CA ARG A 4 -22.32 21.17 -38.31
C ARG A 4 -22.14 19.89 -39.09
N LYS A 5 -21.02 19.77 -39.80
CA LYS A 5 -20.66 18.56 -40.53
C LYS A 5 -20.50 17.43 -39.49
N LYS A 6 -21.26 16.35 -39.66
CA LYS A 6 -21.17 15.18 -38.77
C LYS A 6 -19.78 14.56 -38.87
N ALA A 7 -19.27 14.05 -37.75
CA ALA A 7 -18.04 13.29 -37.73
C ALA A 7 -18.17 12.03 -38.63
N PRO A 8 -17.10 11.61 -39.32
CA PRO A 8 -17.07 10.36 -40.08
C PRO A 8 -17.39 9.15 -39.20
N GLN A 9 -17.87 8.07 -39.82
CA GLN A 9 -18.19 6.83 -39.11
C GLN A 9 -16.94 6.29 -38.36
N GLY A 10 -17.11 5.94 -37.08
CA GLY A 10 -16.03 5.43 -36.24
C GLY A 10 -15.12 6.51 -35.63
N MET A 11 -15.45 7.79 -35.80
CA MET A 11 -14.69 8.90 -35.22
C MET A 11 -15.59 9.84 -34.40
N TYR A 12 -14.95 10.57 -33.47
CA TYR A 12 -15.53 11.69 -32.77
C TYR A 12 -14.91 13.01 -33.26
N SER A 13 -15.71 14.06 -33.28
CA SER A 13 -15.22 15.44 -33.23
C SER A 13 -14.62 15.74 -31.85
N ALA A 14 -13.87 16.85 -31.72
CA ALA A 14 -13.32 17.28 -30.43
C ALA A 14 -14.42 17.46 -29.37
N GLN A 15 -15.56 18.04 -29.75
CA GLN A 15 -16.67 18.28 -28.83
C GLN A 15 -17.29 16.97 -28.32
N GLU A 16 -17.45 15.98 -29.20
CA GLU A 16 -17.96 14.66 -28.84
C GLU A 16 -16.96 13.91 -27.95
N ALA A 17 -15.67 13.95 -28.29
CA ALA A 17 -14.63 13.30 -27.50
C ALA A 17 -14.53 13.88 -26.08
N ILE A 18 -14.60 15.21 -25.96
CA ILE A 18 -14.64 15.92 -24.66
C ILE A 18 -15.85 15.47 -23.84
N ALA A 19 -17.03 15.40 -24.47
CA ALA A 19 -18.26 14.96 -23.81
C ALA A 19 -18.19 13.49 -23.34
N VAL A 20 -17.60 12.61 -24.14
CA VAL A 20 -17.43 11.19 -23.81
C VAL A 20 -16.45 11.00 -22.65
N ILE A 21 -15.30 11.70 -22.70
CA ILE A 21 -14.28 11.60 -21.65
C ILE A 21 -14.77 12.27 -20.36
N GLY A 22 -15.44 13.42 -20.44
CA GLY A 22 -15.91 14.20 -19.29
C GLY A 22 -14.81 15.05 -18.65
N ILE A 23 -13.99 15.75 -19.45
CA ILE A 23 -12.96 16.70 -18.99
C ILE A 23 -13.24 18.12 -19.47
N PRO A 24 -12.69 19.16 -18.80
CA PRO A 24 -12.58 20.49 -19.39
C PRO A 24 -11.84 20.44 -20.73
N SER A 25 -12.26 21.29 -21.68
CA SER A 25 -11.66 21.36 -23.02
C SER A 25 -10.15 21.65 -22.99
N THR A 26 -9.71 22.49 -22.06
CA THR A 26 -8.30 22.80 -21.83
C THR A 26 -7.47 21.55 -21.56
N ASN A 27 -7.93 20.67 -20.67
CA ASN A 27 -7.26 19.41 -20.35
C ASN A 27 -7.26 18.46 -21.55
N PHE A 28 -8.35 18.41 -22.33
CA PHE A 28 -8.41 17.60 -23.53
C PHE A 28 -7.34 18.00 -24.54
N TYR A 29 -7.17 19.30 -24.81
CA TYR A 29 -6.15 19.76 -25.74
C TYR A 29 -4.72 19.55 -25.22
N SER A 30 -4.50 19.61 -23.90
CA SER A 30 -3.21 19.22 -23.31
C SER A 30 -2.86 17.77 -23.67
N LEU A 31 -3.80 16.84 -23.45
CA LEU A 31 -3.62 15.41 -23.75
C LEU A 31 -3.36 15.15 -25.24
N VAL A 32 -3.97 15.95 -26.13
CA VAL A 32 -3.73 15.87 -27.57
C VAL A 32 -2.33 16.39 -27.92
N ASN A 33 -1.91 17.51 -27.35
CA ASN A 33 -0.58 18.09 -27.59
C ASN A 33 0.55 17.20 -27.04
N GLU A 34 0.30 16.52 -25.93
CA GLU A 34 1.20 15.53 -25.32
C GLU A 34 1.23 14.19 -26.09
N GLY A 35 0.36 14.01 -27.08
CA GLY A 35 0.27 12.77 -27.87
C GLY A 35 -0.44 11.61 -27.16
N THR A 36 -1.02 11.85 -25.97
CA THR A 36 -1.81 10.84 -25.23
C THR A 36 -3.11 10.49 -25.95
N ILE A 37 -3.73 11.46 -26.63
CA ILE A 37 -4.88 11.25 -27.50
C ILE A 37 -4.48 11.60 -28.93
N LYS A 38 -4.56 10.63 -29.84
CA LYS A 38 -4.15 10.83 -31.22
C LYS A 38 -5.18 11.63 -32.03
N LYS A 39 -4.78 12.80 -32.51
CA LYS A 39 -5.55 13.60 -33.47
C LYS A 39 -5.31 13.09 -34.90
N ILE A 40 -6.39 12.81 -35.63
CA ILE A 40 -6.36 12.37 -37.03
C ILE A 40 -6.94 13.49 -37.89
N VAL A 41 -6.17 13.98 -38.87
CA VAL A 41 -6.65 14.93 -39.88
C VAL A 41 -6.86 14.16 -41.18
N LEU A 42 -8.10 14.09 -41.66
CA LEU A 42 -8.42 13.38 -42.89
C LEU A 42 -8.01 14.19 -44.13
N PRO A 43 -7.70 13.52 -45.25
CA PRO A 43 -7.59 14.18 -46.54
C PRO A 43 -8.84 15.05 -46.79
N ASP A 44 -8.65 16.26 -47.30
CA ASP A 44 -9.70 17.24 -47.60
C ASP A 44 -10.45 17.85 -46.40
N ARG A 45 -9.94 17.65 -45.17
CA ARG A 45 -10.51 18.25 -43.96
C ARG A 45 -9.46 19.08 -43.21
N LYS A 46 -9.87 20.27 -42.75
CA LYS A 46 -9.05 21.12 -41.86
C LYS A 46 -9.22 20.78 -40.38
N GLU A 47 -10.29 20.08 -40.04
CA GLU A 47 -10.64 19.70 -38.67
C GLU A 47 -9.95 18.38 -38.28
N GLY A 48 -9.60 18.25 -37.00
CA GLY A 48 -9.12 16.99 -36.44
C GLY A 48 -10.26 16.15 -35.87
N TYR A 49 -10.13 14.84 -36.05
CA TYR A 49 -11.03 13.82 -35.55
C TYR A 49 -10.27 12.84 -34.65
N TYR A 50 -11.02 12.09 -33.86
CA TYR A 50 -10.47 11.18 -32.85
C TYR A 50 -11.09 9.80 -33.03
N SER A 51 -10.30 8.74 -32.91
CA SER A 51 -10.81 7.37 -33.00
C SER A 51 -11.84 7.12 -31.90
N LYS A 52 -13.03 6.66 -32.27
CA LYS A 52 -14.09 6.33 -31.30
C LYS A 52 -13.62 5.26 -30.33
N ALA A 53 -12.97 4.22 -30.82
CA ALA A 53 -12.44 3.14 -29.98
C ALA A 53 -11.39 3.61 -28.98
N GLU A 54 -10.49 4.51 -29.40
CA GLU A 54 -9.44 5.06 -28.53
C GLU A 54 -10.04 5.96 -27.44
N ILE A 55 -10.95 6.85 -27.82
CA ILE A 55 -11.64 7.75 -26.88
C ILE A 55 -12.52 6.98 -25.91
N ASP A 56 -13.29 6.00 -26.39
CA ASP A 56 -14.12 5.15 -25.54
C ASP A 56 -13.25 4.32 -24.58
N ASN A 57 -12.08 3.83 -25.04
CA ASN A 57 -11.13 3.12 -24.19
C ASN A 57 -10.52 4.03 -23.12
N TYR A 58 -10.10 5.24 -23.51
CA TYR A 58 -9.59 6.24 -22.59
C TYR A 58 -10.66 6.64 -21.56
N ALA A 59 -11.89 6.87 -22.00
CA ALA A 59 -13.01 7.19 -21.14
C ALA A 59 -13.34 6.03 -20.18
N ARG A 60 -13.29 4.77 -20.64
CA ARG A 60 -13.45 3.60 -19.77
C ARG A 60 -12.35 3.50 -18.72
N ASN A 61 -11.08 3.63 -19.11
CA ASN A 61 -9.95 3.59 -18.17
C ASN A 61 -10.01 4.74 -17.18
N ARG A 62 -10.31 5.95 -17.66
CA ARG A 62 -10.51 7.12 -16.81
C ARG A 62 -11.69 6.92 -15.87
N ARG A 63 -12.83 6.39 -16.33
CA ARG A 63 -13.96 6.04 -15.47
C ARG A 63 -13.63 4.89 -14.52
N ALA A 64 -12.74 3.97 -14.85
CA ALA A 64 -12.26 2.96 -13.90
C ALA A 64 -11.37 3.59 -12.81
N LEU A 65 -10.61 4.64 -13.17
CA LEU A 65 -9.78 5.44 -12.25
C LEU A 65 -10.58 6.50 -11.47
N GLN A 66 -11.70 6.97 -12.03
CA GLN A 66 -12.58 8.04 -11.52
C GLN A 66 -13.90 7.54 -10.96
N GLN A 67 -14.26 6.28 -11.19
CA GLN A 67 -15.12 5.58 -10.27
C GLN A 67 -14.44 5.85 -8.93
N PRO A 68 -15.11 6.55 -7.99
CA PRO A 68 -14.58 6.58 -6.64
C PRO A 68 -14.30 5.12 -6.36
N TYR A 69 -13.08 4.79 -5.89
CA TYR A 69 -12.82 3.53 -5.20
C TYR A 69 -14.14 3.12 -4.57
N SER A 70 -14.74 2.05 -5.11
CA SER A 70 -16.18 1.78 -5.03
C SER A 70 -16.72 2.10 -3.63
N THR A 71 -17.99 2.46 -3.53
CA THR A 71 -18.75 2.60 -2.27
C THR A 71 -18.55 1.45 -1.27
N GLU A 72 -17.88 0.36 -1.64
CA GLU A 72 -17.26 -0.61 -0.76
C GLU A 72 -16.25 0.07 0.18
N LYS A 73 -16.72 0.30 1.40
CA LYS A 73 -15.91 0.77 2.52
C LYS A 73 -14.72 -0.18 2.70
N LEU A 74 -13.54 0.40 2.86
CA LEU A 74 -12.37 -0.37 3.29
C LEU A 74 -12.54 -0.77 4.77
N HIS A 75 -12.58 -2.07 5.01
CA HIS A 75 -12.73 -2.66 6.34
C HIS A 75 -11.37 -3.09 6.88
N PHE A 76 -10.99 -2.57 8.04
CA PHE A 76 -9.80 -3.01 8.75
C PHE A 76 -10.22 -3.89 9.93
N GLY A 77 -9.56 -5.03 10.09
CA GLY A 77 -9.90 -5.97 11.15
C GLY A 77 -8.84 -7.05 11.31
N LEU A 78 -9.09 -7.97 12.23
CA LEU A 78 -8.24 -9.13 12.47
C LEU A 78 -8.27 -10.08 11.28
N ALA A 79 -7.13 -10.70 11.00
CA ALA A 79 -7.04 -11.82 10.09
C ALA A 79 -7.62 -13.09 10.74
N LEU A 80 -8.33 -13.88 9.94
CA LEU A 80 -8.83 -15.20 10.28
C LEU A 80 -7.99 -16.27 9.59
N ASN A 81 -8.13 -17.53 10.03
CA ASN A 81 -7.43 -18.65 9.41
C ASN A 81 -7.76 -18.84 7.92
N GLU A 82 -8.97 -18.46 7.50
CA GLU A 82 -9.43 -18.49 6.11
C GLU A 82 -8.81 -17.39 5.24
N ASP A 83 -8.27 -16.32 5.84
CA ASP A 83 -7.61 -15.23 5.12
C ASP A 83 -6.16 -15.57 4.74
N ILE A 84 -5.55 -16.56 5.40
CA ILE A 84 -4.12 -16.89 5.27
C ILE A 84 -3.69 -17.11 3.81
N PRO A 85 -4.41 -17.89 2.98
CA PRO A 85 -4.02 -18.08 1.58
C PRO A 85 -4.00 -16.76 0.79
N ALA A 86 -4.98 -15.87 1.03
CA ALA A 86 -5.05 -14.58 0.35
C ALA A 86 -3.99 -13.59 0.85
N ILE A 87 -3.63 -13.63 2.14
CA ILE A 87 -2.50 -12.89 2.71
C ILE A 87 -1.19 -13.36 2.06
N HIS A 88 -0.98 -14.68 1.99
CA HIS A 88 0.21 -15.27 1.40
C HIS A 88 0.37 -14.83 -0.06
N ALA A 89 -0.68 -15.01 -0.86
CA ALA A 89 -0.70 -14.58 -2.26
C ALA A 89 -0.42 -13.07 -2.42
N LEU A 90 -1.01 -12.23 -1.56
CA LEU A 90 -0.73 -10.79 -1.56
C LEU A 90 0.76 -10.51 -1.27
N THR A 91 1.32 -11.11 -0.23
CA THR A 91 2.74 -10.90 0.13
C THR A 91 3.69 -11.41 -0.96
N ALA A 92 3.45 -12.60 -1.50
CA ALA A 92 4.23 -13.14 -2.60
C ALA A 92 4.22 -12.21 -3.83
N SER A 93 3.06 -11.60 -4.14
CA SER A 93 2.94 -10.68 -5.28
C SER A 93 3.74 -9.38 -5.13
N VAL A 94 4.05 -8.95 -3.90
CA VAL A 94 4.75 -7.68 -3.64
C VAL A 94 6.20 -7.86 -3.17
N SER A 95 6.56 -9.06 -2.73
CA SER A 95 7.88 -9.39 -2.17
C SER A 95 8.82 -10.08 -3.15
N GLY A 96 8.46 -10.18 -4.43
CA GLY A 96 9.28 -10.84 -5.45
C GLY A 96 9.09 -12.36 -5.50
N GLY A 97 7.95 -12.87 -5.04
CA GLY A 97 7.55 -14.27 -5.17
C GLY A 97 7.38 -15.04 -3.86
N GLU A 98 6.93 -16.29 -3.98
CA GLU A 98 6.59 -17.19 -2.87
C GLU A 98 7.75 -17.41 -1.89
N ALA A 99 8.98 -17.45 -2.39
CA ALA A 99 10.16 -17.67 -1.56
C ALA A 99 10.43 -16.55 -0.55
N HIS A 100 9.85 -15.36 -0.74
CA HIS A 100 10.01 -14.20 0.12
C HIS A 100 8.84 -13.99 1.09
N ALA A 101 7.65 -14.51 0.77
CA ALA A 101 6.49 -14.49 1.66
C ALA A 101 6.77 -15.30 2.94
N VAL A 102 6.10 -14.92 4.04
CA VAL A 102 6.06 -15.75 5.25
C VAL A 102 5.16 -16.96 4.97
N PRO A 103 5.65 -18.19 5.18
CA PRO A 103 4.84 -19.39 4.92
C PRO A 103 3.51 -19.41 5.70
N GLU A 104 2.48 -20.01 5.09
CA GLU A 104 1.13 -20.06 5.66
C GLU A 104 1.08 -20.69 7.06
N GLU A 105 1.87 -21.73 7.32
CA GLU A 105 1.96 -22.40 8.61
C GLU A 105 2.50 -21.49 9.71
N ILE A 106 3.42 -20.58 9.35
CA ILE A 106 3.98 -19.59 10.27
C ILE A 106 2.94 -18.50 10.55
N LEU A 107 2.23 -18.00 9.53
CA LEU A 107 1.12 -17.07 9.72
C LEU A 107 0.03 -17.65 10.64
N ARG A 108 -0.31 -18.92 10.44
CA ARG A 108 -1.26 -19.64 11.30
C ARG A 108 -0.78 -19.73 12.74
N ALA A 109 0.51 -20.00 12.93
CA ALA A 109 1.11 -20.04 14.26
C ALA A 109 1.11 -18.67 14.95
N TRP A 110 1.38 -17.59 14.21
CA TRP A 110 1.30 -16.21 14.72
C TRP A 110 -0.12 -15.86 15.17
N ILE A 111 -1.12 -16.10 14.32
CA ILE A 111 -2.54 -15.85 14.64
C ILE A 111 -2.97 -16.65 15.87
N ARG A 112 -2.57 -17.91 15.98
CA ARG A 112 -2.89 -18.74 17.16
C ARG A 112 -2.25 -18.21 18.43
N LYS A 113 -0.98 -17.76 18.38
CA LYS A 113 -0.24 -17.28 19.55
C LYS A 113 -0.74 -15.91 20.02
N ASN A 114 -0.99 -15.01 19.09
CA ASN A 114 -1.52 -13.68 19.36
C ASN A 114 -2.50 -13.29 18.23
N PRO A 115 -3.81 -13.51 18.41
CA PRO A 115 -4.82 -13.22 17.38
C PRO A 115 -4.88 -11.74 16.97
N GLN A 116 -4.39 -10.83 17.81
CA GLN A 116 -4.34 -9.40 17.54
C GLN A 116 -3.05 -8.99 16.81
N ALA A 117 -2.13 -9.91 16.55
CA ALA A 117 -0.86 -9.60 15.88
C ALA A 117 -1.02 -9.34 14.38
N VAL A 118 -2.11 -9.81 13.79
CA VAL A 118 -2.28 -9.91 12.34
C VAL A 118 -3.57 -9.24 11.91
N HIS A 119 -3.45 -8.20 11.09
CA HIS A 119 -4.58 -7.41 10.61
C HIS A 119 -4.60 -7.34 9.08
N ILE A 120 -5.79 -7.17 8.55
CA ILE A 120 -6.04 -7.05 7.12
C ILE A 120 -6.91 -5.84 6.82
N LEU A 121 -6.71 -5.32 5.62
CA LEU A 121 -7.53 -4.31 4.99
C LEU A 121 -8.28 -4.99 3.85
N ARG A 122 -9.60 -5.07 3.98
CA ARG A 122 -10.50 -5.67 2.99
C ARG A 122 -11.25 -4.61 2.19
N LYS A 123 -11.50 -4.92 0.92
CA LYS A 123 -12.42 -4.21 0.03
C LYS A 123 -13.45 -5.23 -0.49
N GLY A 124 -14.69 -5.14 -0.01
CA GLY A 124 -15.65 -6.22 -0.22
C GLY A 124 -15.12 -7.54 0.38
N THR A 125 -15.02 -8.58 -0.45
CA THR A 125 -14.45 -9.88 -0.07
C THR A 125 -12.95 -10.00 -0.32
N GLU A 126 -12.33 -9.00 -0.94
CA GLU A 126 -10.92 -9.04 -1.33
C GLU A 126 -10.01 -8.47 -0.24
N ILE A 127 -8.89 -9.14 0.04
CA ILE A 127 -7.81 -8.60 0.88
C ILE A 127 -6.90 -7.72 0.02
N VAL A 128 -6.89 -6.41 0.31
CA VAL A 128 -6.12 -5.41 -0.43
C VAL A 128 -4.94 -4.85 0.37
N GLY A 129 -4.81 -5.25 1.64
CA GLY A 129 -3.69 -4.89 2.49
C GLY A 129 -3.59 -5.79 3.71
N TYR A 130 -2.41 -5.88 4.26
CA TYR A 130 -2.09 -6.75 5.37
C TYR A 130 -0.95 -6.15 6.19
N ILE A 131 -1.02 -6.33 7.51
CA ILE A 131 0.07 -6.02 8.42
C ILE A 131 0.15 -7.06 9.53
N SER A 132 1.37 -7.51 9.82
CA SER A 132 1.69 -8.21 11.07
C SER A 132 2.56 -7.35 11.95
N ALA A 133 2.09 -7.10 13.17
CA ALA A 133 2.81 -6.38 14.20
C ALA A 133 2.59 -7.04 15.56
N PHE A 134 3.67 -7.41 16.24
CA PHE A 134 3.60 -8.08 17.53
C PHE A 134 4.77 -7.69 18.42
N ALA A 135 4.59 -7.90 19.73
CA ALA A 135 5.67 -7.76 20.69
C ALA A 135 6.55 -9.02 20.67
N LEU A 136 7.86 -8.82 20.81
CA LEU A 136 8.87 -9.87 20.90
C LEU A 136 9.61 -9.72 22.22
N SER A 137 10.20 -10.82 22.71
CA SER A 137 11.21 -10.74 23.76
C SER A 137 12.38 -9.85 23.30
N GLU A 138 13.05 -9.15 24.22
CA GLU A 138 14.15 -8.23 23.88
C GLU A 138 15.29 -8.95 23.14
N ALA A 139 15.64 -10.16 23.59
CA ALA A 139 16.66 -10.98 22.95
C ALA A 139 16.30 -11.33 21.49
N THR A 140 15.05 -11.72 21.25
CA THR A 140 14.58 -12.10 19.91
C THR A 140 14.43 -10.89 19.01
N LEU A 141 14.02 -9.74 19.56
CA LEU A 141 14.01 -8.47 18.84
C LEU A 141 15.42 -8.05 18.40
N ASP A 142 16.42 -8.11 19.29
CA ASP A 142 17.81 -7.77 18.95
C ASP A 142 18.35 -8.68 17.82
N LEU A 143 18.18 -10.00 17.94
CA LEU A 143 18.55 -10.95 16.89
C LEU A 143 17.83 -10.66 15.57
N ARG A 144 16.54 -10.30 15.64
CA ARG A 144 15.75 -9.94 14.48
C ARG A 144 16.24 -8.65 13.83
N LEU A 145 16.60 -7.62 14.59
CA LEU A 145 17.07 -6.33 14.07
C LEU A 145 18.45 -6.46 13.41
N ARG A 146 19.37 -7.22 14.01
CA ARG A 146 20.67 -7.58 13.42
C ARG A 146 20.54 -8.45 12.17
N GLY A 147 19.42 -9.15 12.03
CA GLY A 147 19.16 -10.05 10.91
C GLY A 147 19.80 -11.43 11.06
N LYS A 148 20.16 -11.79 12.29
CA LYS A 148 20.51 -13.17 12.68
C LYS A 148 19.27 -14.07 12.72
N LEU A 149 18.09 -13.47 12.79
CA LEU A 149 16.80 -14.16 12.77
C LEU A 149 15.90 -13.60 11.65
N LEU A 150 15.20 -14.49 10.94
CA LEU A 150 14.24 -14.15 9.90
C LEU A 150 12.81 -14.26 10.41
N ASN A 151 11.86 -13.57 9.77
CA ASN A 151 10.43 -13.66 10.13
C ASN A 151 9.94 -15.12 10.15
N ARG A 152 10.26 -15.89 9.10
CA ARG A 152 9.85 -17.29 8.95
C ARG A 152 10.45 -18.25 9.99
N THR A 153 11.47 -17.82 10.73
CA THR A 153 12.15 -18.61 11.74
C THR A 153 11.97 -18.03 13.15
N LEU A 154 11.06 -17.06 13.35
CA LEU A 154 10.79 -16.51 14.66
C LEU A 154 10.25 -17.61 15.59
N PRO A 155 10.86 -17.83 16.77
CA PRO A 155 10.30 -18.75 17.75
C PRO A 155 8.90 -18.27 18.16
N ILE A 156 7.91 -19.15 18.02
CA ILE A 156 6.51 -18.80 18.30
C ILE A 156 6.32 -18.40 19.77
N ASP A 157 7.10 -18.98 20.68
CA ASP A 157 7.00 -18.65 22.10
C ASP A 157 7.52 -17.27 22.48
N ASP A 158 8.34 -16.66 21.62
CA ASP A 158 8.82 -15.29 21.80
C ASP A 158 7.82 -14.23 21.33
N ILE A 159 6.75 -14.63 20.63
CA ILE A 159 5.66 -13.73 20.25
C ILE A 159 4.80 -13.51 21.50
N MET A 160 4.89 -12.32 22.05
CA MET A 160 4.21 -11.96 23.29
C MET A 160 2.74 -11.55 23.02
N PRO A 161 1.77 -12.01 23.83
CA PRO A 161 0.40 -11.55 23.75
C PRO A 161 0.26 -10.10 24.26
N PHE A 162 -0.82 -9.43 23.86
CA PHE A 162 -1.16 -8.10 24.38
C PHE A 162 -1.92 -8.22 25.70
N ILE A 163 -1.22 -8.02 26.82
CA ILE A 163 -1.77 -8.13 28.17
C ILE A 163 -1.91 -6.72 28.78
N SER A 164 -3.07 -6.41 29.37
CA SER A 164 -3.30 -5.13 30.07
C SER A 164 -2.25 -4.85 31.15
N ASN A 165 -1.98 -3.56 31.39
CA ASN A 165 -0.99 -3.07 32.36
C ASN A 165 0.46 -3.49 32.05
N THR A 166 0.76 -3.88 30.81
CA THR A 166 2.12 -4.15 30.37
C THR A 166 2.68 -2.99 29.56
N THR A 167 4.01 -2.94 29.50
CA THR A 167 4.74 -2.05 28.60
C THR A 167 5.52 -2.90 27.61
N LEU A 168 5.32 -2.65 26.32
CA LEU A 168 5.87 -3.46 25.23
C LEU A 168 6.53 -2.58 24.17
N SER A 169 7.42 -3.18 23.39
CA SER A 169 7.86 -2.66 22.09
C SER A 169 7.21 -3.50 21.00
N LEU A 170 6.71 -2.86 19.94
CA LEU A 170 6.12 -3.55 18.80
C LEU A 170 7.12 -3.69 17.68
N TYR A 171 7.12 -4.85 17.04
CA TYR A 171 7.86 -5.12 15.82
C TYR A 171 6.89 -5.33 14.65
N ILE A 172 6.99 -4.50 13.61
CA ILE A 172 6.29 -4.71 12.34
C ILE A 172 7.11 -5.71 11.54
N ALA A 173 6.62 -6.95 11.50
CA ALA A 173 7.27 -8.03 10.76
C ALA A 173 7.10 -7.86 9.25
N GLU A 174 5.89 -7.53 8.81
CA GLU A 174 5.52 -7.35 7.40
C GLU A 174 4.36 -6.37 7.26
N MET A 175 4.39 -5.62 6.17
CA MET A 175 3.29 -4.78 5.72
C MET A 175 3.23 -4.83 4.20
N ALA A 176 2.07 -5.18 3.64
CA ALA A 176 1.86 -5.33 2.21
C ALA A 176 0.52 -4.70 1.80
N VAL A 177 0.48 -4.13 0.60
CA VAL A 177 -0.75 -3.62 -0.01
C VAL A 177 -0.79 -4.01 -1.48
N LYS A 178 -1.99 -4.20 -2.00
CA LYS A 178 -2.18 -4.60 -3.39
C LYS A 178 -1.70 -3.49 -4.34
N HIS A 179 -0.93 -3.88 -5.33
CA HIS A 179 -0.57 -3.03 -6.47
C HIS A 179 -1.49 -3.31 -7.66
N THR A 180 -1.62 -2.33 -8.54
CA THR A 180 -2.25 -2.47 -9.85
C THR A 180 -1.37 -3.27 -10.79
N ASP A 181 -1.99 -4.04 -11.69
CA ASP A 181 -1.28 -4.84 -12.69
C ASP A 181 -0.33 -3.98 -13.55
N ALA A 182 -0.68 -2.71 -13.78
CA ALA A 182 0.12 -1.76 -14.54
C ALA A 182 1.45 -1.37 -13.84
N PHE A 183 1.57 -1.60 -12.54
CA PHE A 183 2.73 -1.23 -11.74
C PHE A 183 3.67 -2.43 -11.49
N ILE A 184 3.19 -3.66 -11.65
CA ILE A 184 4.01 -4.87 -11.56
C ILE A 184 4.59 -5.14 -12.96
N LYS A 185 5.75 -4.53 -13.26
CA LYS A 185 6.55 -4.88 -14.44
C LYS A 185 7.80 -5.61 -13.96
N ASP A 186 8.07 -6.80 -14.52
CA ASP A 186 9.24 -7.60 -14.18
C ASP A 186 9.37 -7.93 -12.67
N ASN A 187 8.23 -8.05 -11.97
CA ASN A 187 8.11 -8.31 -10.53
C ASN A 187 8.71 -7.23 -9.60
N GLU A 188 9.01 -6.02 -10.09
CA GLU A 188 9.55 -4.95 -9.24
C GLU A 188 8.75 -3.64 -9.33
N PRO A 189 8.37 -3.04 -8.18
CA PRO A 189 7.86 -1.68 -8.10
C PRO A 189 8.78 -0.67 -8.78
N ASN A 190 8.30 0.06 -9.79
CA ASN A 190 9.07 1.19 -10.33
C ASN A 190 9.11 2.33 -9.29
N PRO A 191 10.28 2.64 -8.69
CA PRO A 191 10.37 3.65 -7.64
C PRO A 191 10.06 5.07 -8.13
N ASP A 192 10.17 5.33 -9.44
CA ASP A 192 9.94 6.63 -10.06
C ASP A 192 8.47 6.85 -10.46
N LYS A 193 7.63 5.81 -10.41
CA LYS A 193 6.21 5.87 -10.81
C LYS A 193 5.29 5.26 -9.77
N PRO A 194 5.24 5.80 -8.53
CA PRO A 194 4.52 5.17 -7.42
C PRO A 194 3.06 4.90 -7.77
N ASP A 195 2.62 3.65 -7.60
CA ASP A 195 1.23 3.25 -7.80
C ASP A 195 0.29 4.09 -6.92
N PRO A 196 -0.58 4.94 -7.51
CA PRO A 196 -1.51 5.76 -6.74
C PRO A 196 -2.46 4.93 -5.87
N VAL A 197 -2.81 3.72 -6.30
CA VAL A 197 -3.68 2.78 -5.56
C VAL A 197 -2.94 2.22 -4.36
N ALA A 198 -1.75 1.65 -4.56
CA ALA A 198 -0.94 1.13 -3.46
C ALA A 198 -0.64 2.23 -2.44
N ARG A 199 -0.37 3.47 -2.90
CA ARG A 199 -0.14 4.61 -2.01
C ARG A 199 -1.37 4.94 -1.16
N LEU A 200 -2.57 4.93 -1.73
CA LEU A 200 -3.81 5.16 -0.99
C LEU A 200 -4.08 4.03 0.02
N LEU A 201 -3.94 2.78 -0.41
CA LEU A 201 -4.12 1.60 0.44
C LEU A 201 -3.11 1.59 1.60
N GLY A 202 -1.84 1.87 1.33
CA GLY A 202 -0.79 1.98 2.34
C GLY A 202 -1.10 3.10 3.33
N ALA A 203 -1.48 4.29 2.86
CA ALA A 203 -1.86 5.39 3.73
C ALA A 203 -3.08 5.08 4.61
N ARG A 204 -4.05 4.30 4.11
CA ARG A 204 -5.17 3.77 4.90
C ARG A 204 -4.70 2.75 5.91
N LEU A 205 -3.90 1.76 5.52
CA LEU A 205 -3.39 0.70 6.39
C LEU A 205 -2.58 1.28 7.57
N ILE A 206 -1.69 2.24 7.30
CA ILE A 206 -0.94 2.97 8.34
C ILE A 206 -1.88 3.71 9.31
N ARG A 207 -2.93 4.36 8.79
CA ARG A 207 -3.91 5.07 9.61
C ARG A 207 -4.65 4.11 10.55
N GLU A 208 -5.11 2.98 10.04
CA GLU A 208 -5.83 2.01 10.88
C GLU A 208 -4.90 1.29 11.85
N THR A 209 -3.65 1.02 11.47
CA THR A 209 -2.60 0.52 12.37
C THR A 209 -2.34 1.50 13.52
N SER A 210 -2.30 2.79 13.23
CA SER A 210 -2.17 3.83 14.27
C SER A 210 -3.36 3.79 15.23
N ARG A 211 -4.59 3.66 14.73
CA ARG A 211 -5.78 3.53 15.58
C ARG A 211 -5.74 2.27 16.44
N PHE A 212 -5.27 1.15 15.89
CA PHE A 212 -5.06 -0.08 16.64
C PHE A 212 -4.07 0.12 17.80
N ILE A 213 -2.91 0.73 17.55
CA ILE A 213 -1.91 1.04 18.59
C ILE A 213 -2.50 1.96 19.68
N ASN A 214 -3.28 2.97 19.28
CA ASN A 214 -4.03 3.81 20.23
C ASN A 214 -5.08 3.02 21.03
N GLY A 215 -5.71 2.02 20.41
CA GLY A 215 -6.63 1.10 21.06
C GLY A 215 -5.96 0.29 22.17
N LEU A 216 -4.74 -0.21 21.94
CA LEU A 216 -3.95 -0.90 22.96
C LEU A 216 -3.69 -0.01 24.19
N LYS A 217 -3.40 1.28 23.98
CA LYS A 217 -3.24 2.24 25.08
C LYS A 217 -4.49 2.35 25.95
N LYS A 218 -5.68 2.37 25.34
CA LYS A 218 -6.97 2.40 26.07
C LYS A 218 -7.21 1.13 26.89
N GLN A 219 -6.56 0.03 26.54
CA GLN A 219 -6.59 -1.25 27.28
C GLN A 219 -5.52 -1.33 28.38
N GLY A 220 -4.82 -0.23 28.66
CA GLY A 220 -3.74 -0.17 29.66
C GLY A 220 -2.41 -0.73 29.15
N ILE A 221 -2.24 -0.91 27.84
CA ILE A 221 -1.00 -1.43 27.24
C ILE A 221 -0.18 -0.26 26.70
N VAL A 222 1.01 -0.07 27.23
CA VAL A 222 1.90 1.02 26.83
C VAL A 222 2.85 0.52 25.75
N ILE A 223 2.74 1.05 24.53
CA ILE A 223 3.73 0.81 23.48
C ILE A 223 4.80 1.89 23.55
N LYS A 224 6.03 1.53 23.93
CA LYS A 224 7.16 2.47 24.03
C LYS A 224 7.74 2.79 22.66
N GLU A 225 8.07 1.75 21.92
CA GLU A 225 8.76 1.87 20.64
C GLU A 225 8.11 0.98 19.59
N LEU A 226 8.21 1.42 18.34
CA LEU A 226 7.82 0.64 17.17
C LEU A 226 9.04 0.42 16.31
N TYR A 227 9.31 -0.84 15.98
CA TYR A 227 10.45 -1.30 15.20
C TYR A 227 10.01 -1.83 13.85
N ALA A 228 10.84 -1.62 12.83
CA ALA A 228 10.66 -2.19 11.50
C ALA A 228 12.02 -2.40 10.85
N VAL A 229 12.06 -3.12 9.74
CA VAL A 229 13.29 -3.35 8.97
C VAL A 229 13.00 -3.04 7.51
N GLY A 230 13.75 -2.11 6.94
CA GLY A 230 13.74 -1.86 5.50
C GLY A 230 14.79 -2.73 4.81
N THR A 231 14.37 -3.55 3.85
CA THR A 231 15.26 -4.40 3.02
C THR A 231 15.29 -3.98 1.55
N SER A 232 14.40 -3.07 1.13
CA SER A 232 14.37 -2.51 -0.22
C SER A 232 14.50 -0.98 -0.18
N PRO A 233 14.93 -0.32 -1.27
CA PRO A 233 14.95 1.14 -1.35
C PRO A 233 13.60 1.78 -1.03
N PHE A 234 12.50 1.15 -1.47
CA PHE A 234 11.13 1.58 -1.15
C PHE A 234 10.83 1.44 0.35
N GLY A 235 11.09 0.28 0.96
CA GLY A 235 10.84 0.05 2.38
C GLY A 235 11.67 0.96 3.29
N ILE A 236 12.93 1.20 2.94
CA ILE A 236 13.83 2.14 3.63
C ILE A 236 13.27 3.57 3.57
N ARG A 237 12.84 4.02 2.38
CA ARG A 237 12.22 5.34 2.20
C ARG A 237 10.95 5.47 3.02
N MET A 238 10.07 4.46 2.98
CA MET A 238 8.83 4.43 3.73
C MET A 238 9.06 4.54 5.25
N CYS A 239 10.04 3.81 5.81
CA CYS A 239 10.37 3.92 7.23
C CYS A 239 10.77 5.35 7.61
N ARG A 240 11.58 6.02 6.77
CA ARG A 240 11.98 7.41 6.97
C ARG A 240 10.81 8.38 6.87
N GLU A 241 9.93 8.21 5.88
CA GLU A 241 8.73 9.04 5.69
C GLU A 241 7.72 8.90 6.86
N LEU A 242 7.69 7.73 7.51
CA LEU A 242 6.93 7.50 8.74
C LEU A 242 7.56 8.17 9.98
N GLY A 243 8.73 8.78 9.83
CA GLY A 243 9.49 9.42 10.90
C GLY A 243 10.22 8.42 11.79
N MET A 244 10.51 7.21 11.28
CA MET A 244 11.39 6.27 11.97
C MET A 244 12.85 6.64 11.72
N THR A 245 13.69 6.46 12.73
CA THR A 245 15.14 6.65 12.65
C THR A 245 15.85 5.31 12.59
N PRO A 246 17.00 5.21 11.88
CA PRO A 246 17.81 4.00 11.92
C PRO A 246 18.20 3.65 13.36
N VAL A 247 18.19 2.35 13.68
CA VAL A 247 18.71 1.86 14.96
C VAL A 247 20.23 1.81 14.87
N ASP A 248 20.90 2.50 15.79
CA ASP A 248 22.34 2.39 15.94
C ASP A 248 22.68 1.08 16.66
N LEU A 249 23.16 0.11 15.90
CA LEU A 249 23.60 -1.19 16.42
C LEU A 249 25.11 -1.29 16.20
N LEU A 250 25.86 -1.42 17.30
CA LEU A 250 27.33 -1.38 17.29
C LEU A 250 27.96 -2.36 16.29
N GLU A 251 27.39 -3.56 16.12
CA GLU A 251 27.92 -4.60 15.22
C GLU A 251 26.86 -5.59 14.71
N GLY A 252 27.18 -6.32 13.64
CA GLY A 252 26.46 -7.54 13.27
C GLY A 252 25.12 -7.36 12.57
N VAL A 253 24.86 -6.18 12.00
CA VAL A 253 23.71 -5.95 11.10
C VAL A 253 24.06 -6.48 9.71
N ARG A 254 23.20 -7.30 9.12
CA ARG A 254 23.38 -7.72 7.73
C ARG A 254 23.38 -6.51 6.78
N PRO A 255 24.23 -6.51 5.73
CA PRO A 255 24.43 -5.34 4.87
C PRO A 255 23.23 -5.00 3.97
N ASP A 256 22.32 -5.94 3.75
CA ASP A 256 21.17 -5.82 2.84
C ASP A 256 19.95 -5.13 3.46
N ARG A 257 20.09 -4.52 4.64
CA ARG A 257 18.95 -4.07 5.43
C ARG A 257 19.31 -2.99 6.45
N ILE A 258 18.30 -2.20 6.80
CA ILE A 258 18.43 -1.14 7.79
C ILE A 258 17.31 -1.32 8.83
N PRO A 259 17.64 -1.63 10.10
CA PRO A 259 16.67 -1.60 11.18
C PRO A 259 16.27 -0.16 11.50
N PHE A 260 14.98 0.07 11.74
CA PHE A 260 14.42 1.36 12.08
C PHE A 260 13.63 1.27 13.38
N LYS A 261 13.57 2.38 14.11
CA LYS A 261 12.69 2.54 15.26
C LYS A 261 12.02 3.89 15.30
N ILE A 262 10.93 3.99 16.03
CA ILE A 262 10.34 5.25 16.47
C ILE A 262 9.93 5.13 17.93
N ASP A 263 10.33 6.12 18.73
CA ASP A 263 9.88 6.30 20.11
C ASP A 263 8.50 6.98 20.09
N LEU A 264 7.48 6.26 20.54
CA LEU A 264 6.09 6.73 20.57
C LEU A 264 5.80 7.62 21.79
N GLN A 265 6.70 7.73 22.76
CA GLN A 265 6.59 8.63 23.89
C GLN A 265 7.21 9.99 23.60
N GLN A 266 8.29 10.04 22.81
CA GLN A 266 9.04 11.27 22.54
C GLN A 266 8.71 11.93 21.20
N SER A 267 8.23 11.18 20.21
CA SER A 267 8.05 11.72 18.85
C SER A 267 6.79 12.57 18.71
N SER A 268 6.90 13.88 18.96
CA SER A 268 5.83 14.85 18.65
C SER A 268 5.71 15.17 17.15
N GLN A 269 6.70 14.79 16.33
CA GLN A 269 6.82 15.20 14.92
C GLN A 269 6.50 14.11 13.88
N SER A 270 6.45 12.83 14.25
CA SER A 270 6.18 11.73 13.30
C SER A 270 4.78 11.81 12.67
N VAL A 271 4.65 11.42 11.40
CA VAL A 271 3.36 11.29 10.70
C VAL A 271 2.43 10.32 11.43
N ILE A 272 2.97 9.23 11.97
CA ILE A 272 2.23 8.28 12.81
C ILE A 272 1.69 9.03 14.03
N MET A 273 2.54 9.77 14.74
CA MET A 273 2.14 10.51 15.95
C MET A 273 1.17 11.67 15.69
N ARG A 274 1.34 12.43 14.60
CA ARG A 274 0.37 13.45 14.18
C ARG A 274 -1.00 12.83 13.91
N ARG A 275 -1.05 11.64 13.31
CA ARG A 275 -2.31 10.90 13.09
C ARG A 275 -2.85 10.25 14.36
N LEU A 276 -2.00 9.83 15.29
CA LEU A 276 -2.39 9.30 16.59
C LEU A 276 -3.04 10.36 17.49
N ARG A 277 -2.78 11.66 17.28
CA ARG A 277 -3.36 12.77 18.06
C ARG A 277 -4.71 13.30 17.56
N VAL A 278 -5.12 12.96 16.33
CA VAL A 278 -6.34 13.51 15.69
C VAL A 278 -7.56 12.58 15.88
N VAL A 279 -7.47 11.60 16.78
CA VAL A 279 -8.55 10.65 17.09
C VAL A 279 -8.87 10.67 18.57
#